data_AF-A0A962N8G4-F1
#
_entry.id   AF-A0A962N8G4-F1
#
_cell.length_a   1.000
_cell.length_b   1.000
_cell.length_c   1.000
_cell.angle_alpha   90.00
_cell.angle_beta   90.00
_cell.angle_gamma   90.00
#
_symmetry.space_group_name_H-M   'P 1'
#
loop_
_entity.id
_entity.type
_entity.pdbx_description
1 polymer ?
#
loop_
_entity_poly.entity_id
_entity_poly.type
_entity_poly.pdbx_seq_one_letter_code
_entity_poly.pdbx_strand_id
1 'polypeptide(L)'
;MSATPSEVTLFALERFWRHIKSAERVASSRAEAALGELARGSGDVRSRTWCALLLHATFVDTALVCDVLDALDEQSADGRPPARLLDAIGFAHWRGGHVALDAPVDTSSDLEASLRQLRAIPALNNQAVSEILLALAGTKISRLTAPASVIRLVSEALDYPVFIASRSLAPVVDLALSGFSNQASDGGPVYDLAGDKEVYAYFGSDLADLGIVSVLDRLNAAGSFLDIPACCRSFFSATWESCQEQHSGDLAFTLLSSHRDWGKGRSLKISWQCNPYGMYMGGGLLWHFPCSSWCEHTIAVVDSRLRLLERVDSEFAAECCTFQQRAFRLFPDRRFQLGIDGHGGVLVQPT
;
A
#
# COMPACT_ATOMS: atom_id res chain seq x y z
N MET A 1 -10.54 -31.11 9.74
CA MET A 1 -10.12 -31.61 8.41
C MET A 1 -9.27 -30.52 7.80
N SER A 2 -7.97 -30.74 7.70
CA SER A 2 -6.98 -29.78 7.20
C SER A 2 -7.10 -29.68 5.68
N ALA A 3 -7.46 -28.51 5.17
CA ALA A 3 -7.44 -28.25 3.74
C ALA A 3 -6.00 -28.34 3.22
N THR A 4 -5.84 -28.96 2.05
CA THR A 4 -4.53 -29.07 1.40
C THR A 4 -4.10 -27.74 0.77
N PRO A 5 -2.79 -27.47 0.58
CA PRO A 5 -2.30 -26.23 -0.03
C PRO A 5 -2.96 -25.91 -1.39
N SER A 6 -3.39 -26.92 -2.14
CA SER A 6 -4.13 -26.79 -3.40
C SER A 6 -5.55 -26.23 -3.25
N GLU A 7 -6.24 -26.49 -2.13
CA GLU A 7 -7.62 -26.06 -1.90
C GLU A 7 -7.69 -24.58 -1.51
N VAL A 8 -6.71 -24.09 -0.74
CA VAL A 8 -6.56 -22.67 -0.39
C VAL A 8 -6.27 -21.83 -1.64
N THR A 9 -5.40 -22.32 -2.52
CA THR A 9 -5.11 -21.66 -3.81
C THR A 9 -6.32 -21.64 -4.74
N LEU A 10 -7.09 -22.73 -4.83
CA LEU A 10 -8.33 -22.78 -5.61
C LEU A 10 -9.40 -21.80 -5.10
N PHE A 11 -9.51 -21.64 -3.78
CA PHE A 11 -10.45 -20.72 -3.16
C PHE A 11 -10.09 -19.25 -3.40
N ALA A 12 -8.81 -18.89 -3.30
CA ALA A 12 -8.31 -17.55 -3.64
C ALA A 12 -8.55 -17.22 -5.12
N LEU A 13 -8.34 -18.19 -6.03
CA LEU A 13 -8.58 -18.04 -7.47
C LEU A 13 -10.07 -17.86 -7.81
N GLU A 14 -10.98 -18.60 -7.16
CA GLU A 14 -12.41 -18.40 -7.35
C GLU A 14 -12.88 -17.02 -6.85
N ARG A 15 -12.32 -16.54 -5.73
CA ARG A 15 -12.65 -15.23 -5.16
C ARG A 15 -12.17 -14.09 -6.06
N PHE A 16 -10.94 -14.21 -6.57
CA PHE A 16 -10.36 -13.33 -7.59
C PHE A 16 -11.22 -13.27 -8.86
N TRP A 17 -11.64 -14.44 -9.37
CA TRP A 17 -12.51 -14.56 -10.55
C TRP A 17 -13.89 -13.89 -10.37
N ARG A 18 -14.50 -14.00 -9.18
CA ARG A 18 -15.79 -13.34 -8.87
C ARG A 18 -15.66 -11.82 -8.80
N HIS A 19 -14.55 -11.29 -8.29
CA HIS A 19 -14.28 -9.85 -8.27
C HIS A 19 -14.09 -9.28 -9.69
N ILE A 20 -13.35 -9.99 -10.55
CA ILE A 20 -13.16 -9.62 -11.96
C ILE A 20 -14.49 -9.64 -12.73
N LYS A 21 -15.30 -10.69 -12.58
CA LYS A 21 -16.63 -10.76 -13.23
C LYS A 21 -17.60 -9.65 -12.82
N SER A 22 -17.44 -9.09 -11.63
CA SER A 22 -18.24 -7.94 -11.18
C SER A 22 -17.75 -6.61 -11.76
N ALA A 23 -16.48 -6.56 -12.20
CA ALA A 23 -15.80 -5.36 -12.66
C ALA A 23 -15.92 -5.12 -14.17
N GLU A 24 -16.21 -6.13 -15.00
CA GLU A 24 -16.20 -5.98 -16.46
C GLU A 24 -17.54 -6.31 -17.15
N ARG A 25 -18.06 -5.31 -17.87
CA ARG A 25 -19.08 -5.44 -18.93
C ARG A 25 -18.51 -5.11 -20.31
N VAL A 26 -17.19 -5.23 -20.53
CA VAL A 26 -16.55 -4.85 -21.80
C VAL A 26 -15.35 -5.76 -22.13
N ALA A 27 -15.38 -6.34 -23.36
CA ALA A 27 -14.31 -7.01 -24.14
C ALA A 27 -13.87 -8.44 -23.73
N SER A 28 -13.54 -9.42 -24.60
CA SER A 28 -13.52 -9.59 -26.07
C SER A 28 -13.57 -11.12 -26.38
N SER A 29 -14.34 -11.55 -27.38
CA SER A 29 -14.66 -12.96 -27.70
C SER A 29 -13.48 -13.85 -28.15
N ARG A 30 -12.32 -13.26 -28.44
CA ARG A 30 -11.10 -14.01 -28.83
C ARG A 30 -10.34 -14.60 -27.64
N ALA A 31 -10.38 -13.93 -26.49
CA ALA A 31 -9.75 -14.45 -25.27
C ALA A 31 -10.50 -15.68 -24.75
N GLU A 32 -11.85 -15.67 -24.82
CA GLU A 32 -12.70 -16.79 -24.40
C GLU A 32 -12.43 -18.08 -25.18
N ALA A 33 -12.11 -18.00 -26.48
CA ALA A 33 -11.83 -19.16 -27.32
C ALA A 33 -10.48 -19.83 -26.98
N ALA A 34 -9.42 -19.04 -26.77
CA ALA A 34 -8.10 -19.54 -26.37
C ALA A 34 -8.09 -20.10 -24.93
N LEU A 35 -8.83 -19.46 -24.03
CA LEU A 35 -9.04 -19.91 -22.64
C LEU A 35 -9.82 -21.24 -22.59
N GLY A 36 -10.76 -21.44 -23.51
CA GLY A 36 -11.52 -22.68 -23.64
C GLY A 36 -10.66 -23.90 -23.96
N GLU A 37 -9.53 -23.75 -24.65
CA GLU A 37 -8.64 -24.87 -24.99
C GLU A 37 -7.62 -25.17 -23.87
N LEU A 38 -7.05 -24.15 -23.22
CA LEU A 38 -6.09 -24.29 -22.12
C LEU A 38 -6.70 -24.89 -20.83
N ALA A 39 -7.93 -24.51 -20.50
CA ALA A 39 -8.66 -25.06 -19.35
C ALA A 39 -9.08 -26.53 -19.54
N ARG A 40 -9.19 -26.99 -20.80
CA ARG A 40 -9.52 -28.39 -21.14
C ARG A 40 -8.32 -29.33 -21.15
N GLY A 41 -7.09 -28.78 -21.18
CA GLY A 41 -5.86 -29.57 -21.34
C GLY A 41 -5.05 -29.88 -20.06
N SER A 42 -5.22 -29.14 -18.96
CA SER A 42 -4.36 -29.28 -17.77
C SER A 42 -5.12 -29.74 -16.52
N GLY A 43 -4.77 -30.94 -16.03
CA GLY A 43 -5.31 -31.53 -14.81
C GLY A 43 -4.62 -31.06 -13.51
N ASP A 44 -3.68 -30.13 -13.60
CA ASP A 44 -2.87 -29.66 -12.46
C ASP A 44 -3.39 -28.31 -11.93
N VAL A 45 -3.58 -28.23 -10.61
CA VAL A 45 -4.00 -27.03 -9.87
C VAL A 45 -3.00 -25.89 -10.03
N ARG A 46 -1.70 -26.19 -10.20
CA ARG A 46 -0.66 -25.18 -10.47
C ARG A 46 -0.92 -24.45 -11.78
N SER A 47 -1.30 -25.16 -12.85
CA SER A 47 -1.60 -24.56 -14.15
C SER A 47 -2.77 -23.56 -14.10
N ARG A 48 -3.71 -23.70 -13.15
CA ARG A 48 -4.84 -22.77 -12.99
C ARG A 48 -4.45 -21.48 -12.27
N THR A 49 -3.56 -21.55 -11.28
CA THR A 49 -2.95 -20.37 -10.65
C THR A 49 -2.12 -19.57 -11.65
N TRP A 50 -1.35 -20.26 -12.49
CA TRP A 50 -0.59 -19.66 -13.59
C TRP A 50 -1.50 -19.02 -14.64
N CYS A 51 -2.63 -19.65 -14.98
CA CYS A 51 -3.62 -19.06 -15.90
C CYS A 51 -4.27 -17.78 -15.34
N ALA A 52 -4.48 -17.66 -14.02
CA ALA A 52 -5.06 -16.45 -13.41
C ALA A 52 -4.06 -15.28 -13.35
N LEU A 53 -2.78 -15.56 -13.12
CA LEU A 53 -1.69 -14.58 -13.23
C LEU A 53 -1.51 -14.12 -14.70
N LEU A 54 -1.59 -15.05 -15.66
CA LEU A 54 -1.61 -14.76 -17.10
C LEU A 54 -2.84 -13.94 -17.53
N LEU A 55 -4.02 -14.25 -16.97
CA LEU A 55 -5.27 -13.51 -17.18
C LEU A 55 -5.14 -12.03 -16.77
N HIS A 56 -4.45 -11.72 -15.66
CA HIS A 56 -4.28 -10.33 -15.24
C HIS A 56 -3.27 -9.58 -16.12
N ALA A 57 -2.20 -10.26 -16.57
CA ALA A 57 -1.26 -9.67 -17.50
C ALA A 57 -1.95 -9.30 -18.83
N THR A 58 -2.81 -10.18 -19.36
CA THR A 58 -3.45 -9.99 -20.69
C THR A 58 -4.37 -8.78 -20.83
N PHE A 59 -4.79 -8.15 -19.73
CA PHE A 59 -5.73 -7.03 -19.76
C PHE A 59 -5.11 -5.65 -19.48
N VAL A 60 -3.83 -5.56 -19.09
CA VAL A 60 -3.29 -4.30 -18.55
C VAL A 60 -2.01 -3.81 -19.24
N ASP A 61 -1.14 -4.71 -19.75
CA ASP A 61 0.01 -4.31 -20.57
C ASP A 61 0.56 -5.52 -21.35
N THR A 62 0.53 -5.44 -22.68
CA THR A 62 1.11 -6.48 -23.57
C THR A 62 2.59 -6.74 -23.30
N ALA A 63 3.36 -5.78 -22.80
CA ALA A 63 4.76 -5.99 -22.47
C ALA A 63 4.93 -6.90 -21.24
N LEU A 64 4.14 -6.69 -20.19
CA LEU A 64 4.15 -7.51 -18.98
C LEU A 64 3.71 -8.95 -19.26
N VAL A 65 2.79 -9.16 -20.21
CA VAL A 65 2.37 -10.48 -20.69
C VAL A 65 3.52 -11.21 -21.36
N CYS A 66 4.21 -10.54 -22.29
CA CYS A 66 5.35 -11.12 -22.99
C CYS A 66 6.47 -11.44 -22.01
N ASP A 67 6.77 -10.56 -21.05
CA ASP A 67 7.80 -10.80 -20.03
C ASP A 67 7.46 -11.99 -19.12
N VAL A 68 6.18 -12.16 -18.74
CA VAL A 68 5.71 -13.31 -17.95
C VAL A 68 5.73 -14.59 -18.77
N LEU A 69 5.32 -14.56 -20.05
CA LEU A 69 5.32 -15.71 -20.95
C LEU A 69 6.75 -16.17 -21.30
N ASP A 70 7.63 -15.24 -21.66
CA ASP A 70 9.04 -15.52 -21.96
C ASP A 70 9.78 -16.06 -20.73
N ALA A 71 9.43 -15.57 -19.53
CA ALA A 71 9.95 -16.12 -18.29
C ALA A 71 9.43 -17.54 -18.02
N LEU A 72 8.16 -17.84 -18.33
CA LEU A 72 7.58 -19.19 -18.12
C LEU A 72 8.20 -20.26 -19.04
N ASP A 73 8.66 -19.88 -20.24
CA ASP A 73 9.39 -20.77 -21.15
C ASP A 73 10.83 -21.08 -20.65
N GLU A 74 11.41 -20.24 -19.78
CA GLU A 74 12.73 -20.43 -19.14
C GLU A 74 12.70 -21.38 -17.91
N GLN A 75 11.84 -22.40 -17.87
CA GLN A 75 11.75 -23.34 -16.72
C GLN A 75 13.15 -23.77 -16.22
N SER A 76 13.49 -23.41 -14.98
CA SER A 76 14.71 -23.89 -14.36
C SER A 76 14.52 -25.36 -13.95
N ALA A 77 15.50 -26.20 -14.30
CA ALA A 77 15.46 -27.64 -14.07
C ALA A 77 15.36 -28.05 -12.58
N ASP A 78 15.55 -27.11 -11.66
CA ASP A 78 15.45 -27.30 -10.21
C ASP A 78 14.07 -26.91 -9.63
N GLY A 79 13.10 -26.56 -10.47
CA GLY A 79 11.72 -26.26 -10.06
C GLY A 79 11.54 -24.91 -9.37
N ARG A 80 12.53 -24.01 -9.47
CA ARG A 80 12.41 -22.63 -8.99
C ARG A 80 11.73 -21.75 -10.06
N PRO A 81 10.98 -20.71 -9.66
CA PRO A 81 10.48 -19.74 -10.62
C PRO A 81 11.69 -19.03 -11.27
N PRO A 82 11.71 -18.87 -12.60
CA PRO A 82 12.76 -18.12 -13.27
C PRO A 82 12.86 -16.69 -12.72
N ALA A 83 14.08 -16.17 -12.61
CA ALA A 83 14.35 -14.88 -11.96
C ALA A 83 13.50 -13.73 -12.54
N ARG A 84 13.23 -13.75 -13.85
CA ARG A 84 12.36 -12.78 -14.54
C ARG A 84 10.89 -12.84 -14.11
N LEU A 85 10.40 -14.02 -13.75
CA LEU A 85 9.03 -14.20 -13.25
C LEU A 85 8.90 -13.67 -11.82
N LEU A 86 9.93 -13.90 -10.99
CA LEU A 86 10.04 -13.30 -9.66
C LEU A 86 10.12 -11.77 -9.76
N ASP A 87 10.86 -11.24 -10.74
CA ASP A 87 10.94 -9.81 -11.04
C ASP A 87 9.57 -9.20 -11.43
N ALA A 88 8.68 -9.99 -12.04
CA ALA A 88 7.36 -9.54 -12.46
C ALA A 88 6.31 -9.51 -11.32
N ILE A 89 6.38 -10.45 -10.36
CA ILE A 89 5.29 -10.69 -9.39
C ILE A 89 5.60 -10.29 -7.93
N GLY A 90 6.86 -10.11 -7.56
CA GLY A 90 7.26 -9.90 -6.15
C GLY A 90 7.65 -11.18 -5.41
N PHE A 91 8.42 -11.03 -4.34
CA PHE A 91 8.94 -12.14 -3.55
C PHE A 91 8.30 -12.14 -2.15
N ALA A 92 7.66 -13.23 -1.76
CA ALA A 92 7.25 -13.40 -0.37
C ALA A 92 8.49 -13.74 0.47
N HIS A 93 8.89 -12.88 1.41
CA HIS A 93 9.96 -13.24 2.34
C HIS A 93 9.38 -14.16 3.41
N TRP A 94 9.63 -15.46 3.26
CA TRP A 94 9.05 -16.51 4.09
C TRP A 94 10.10 -17.09 5.05
N ARG A 95 9.90 -16.90 6.35
CA ARG A 95 10.59 -17.64 7.41
C ARG A 95 9.56 -17.98 8.49
N GLY A 96 9.27 -19.26 8.69
CA GLY A 96 8.35 -19.72 9.74
C GLY A 96 7.12 -20.42 9.18
N GLY A 97 6.75 -21.55 9.78
CA GLY A 97 5.71 -22.46 9.28
C GLY A 97 4.36 -21.80 9.10
N HIS A 98 3.55 -22.40 8.22
CA HIS A 98 2.18 -21.99 7.89
C HIS A 98 1.39 -21.47 9.10
N VAL A 99 1.27 -20.15 9.19
CA VAL A 99 0.08 -19.50 9.70
C VAL A 99 -0.26 -18.41 8.69
N ALA A 100 -0.93 -18.80 7.59
CA ALA A 100 -1.99 -17.91 7.15
C ALA A 100 -2.87 -17.78 8.38
N LEU A 101 -2.97 -16.58 8.93
CA LEU A 101 -3.91 -16.34 10.00
C LEU A 101 -5.29 -16.55 9.39
N ASP A 102 -5.79 -17.79 9.44
CA ASP A 102 -7.15 -18.17 9.03
C ASP A 102 -8.19 -17.36 9.84
N ALA A 103 -7.76 -16.69 10.91
CA ALA A 103 -8.49 -15.66 11.62
C ALA A 103 -7.60 -14.42 11.87
N PRO A 104 -8.12 -13.19 11.70
CA PRO A 104 -7.41 -11.97 12.13
C PRO A 104 -6.93 -12.09 13.59
N VAL A 105 -5.89 -11.33 13.97
CA VAL A 105 -5.42 -11.26 15.35
C VAL A 105 -6.55 -10.63 16.20
N ASP A 106 -7.46 -11.46 16.70
CA ASP A 106 -8.77 -11.03 17.23
C ASP A 106 -8.75 -10.74 18.75
N THR A 107 -7.57 -10.78 19.39
CA THR A 107 -7.45 -10.38 20.80
C THR A 107 -6.66 -9.08 20.93
N SER A 108 -7.20 -8.08 21.63
CA SER A 108 -6.48 -6.80 21.81
C SER A 108 -5.16 -7.02 22.56
N SER A 109 -5.06 -8.07 23.39
CA SER A 109 -3.81 -8.49 24.05
C SER A 109 -2.69 -8.88 23.09
N ASP A 110 -3.00 -9.49 21.95
CA ASP A 110 -1.99 -9.85 20.95
C ASP A 110 -1.50 -8.61 20.20
N LEU A 111 -2.40 -7.68 19.86
CA LEU A 111 -2.04 -6.42 19.21
C LEU A 111 -1.24 -5.49 20.14
N GLU A 112 -1.52 -5.48 21.45
CA GLU A 112 -0.71 -4.79 22.46
C GLU A 112 0.71 -5.37 22.55
N ALA A 113 0.86 -6.69 22.46
CA ALA A 113 2.17 -7.33 22.40
C ALA A 113 2.92 -6.95 21.11
N SER A 114 2.24 -6.99 19.95
CA SER A 114 2.81 -6.55 18.68
C SER A 114 3.22 -5.07 18.71
N LEU A 115 2.42 -4.18 19.31
CA LEU A 115 2.76 -2.77 19.48
C LEU A 115 4.08 -2.61 20.23
N ARG A 116 4.27 -3.33 21.35
CA ARG A 116 5.52 -3.28 22.13
C ARG A 116 6.73 -3.76 21.33
N GLN A 117 6.57 -4.84 20.57
CA GLN A 117 7.63 -5.36 19.69
C GLN A 117 7.98 -4.37 18.57
N LEU A 118 6.98 -3.77 17.92
CA LEU A 118 7.16 -2.79 16.85
C LEU A 118 7.82 -1.51 17.35
N ARG A 119 7.40 -0.98 18.51
CA ARG A 119 8.02 0.21 19.12
C ARG A 119 9.47 -0.02 19.55
N ALA A 120 9.89 -1.28 19.71
CA ALA A 120 11.29 -1.61 19.99
C ALA A 120 12.20 -1.51 18.75
N ILE A 121 11.64 -1.33 17.55
CA ILE A 121 12.38 -1.16 16.29
C ILE A 121 12.55 0.35 16.04
N PRO A 122 13.73 0.96 16.27
CA PRO A 122 13.89 2.42 16.28
C PRO A 122 13.65 3.10 14.94
N ALA A 123 13.73 2.34 13.84
CA ALA A 123 13.52 2.84 12.49
C ALA A 123 12.03 2.99 12.12
N LEU A 124 11.10 2.45 12.91
CA LEU A 124 9.67 2.59 12.66
C LEU A 124 9.12 3.86 13.28
N ASN A 125 8.40 4.63 12.47
CA ASN A 125 7.62 5.78 12.93
C ASN A 125 6.18 5.36 13.29
N ASN A 126 5.43 6.25 13.93
CA ASN A 126 4.08 5.97 14.40
C ASN A 126 3.11 5.59 13.26
N GLN A 127 3.29 6.15 12.06
CA GLN A 127 2.52 5.76 10.87
C GLN A 127 2.80 4.31 10.49
N ALA A 128 4.06 3.90 10.40
CA ALA A 128 4.43 2.53 10.03
C ALA A 128 3.92 1.51 11.05
N VAL A 129 4.05 1.81 12.34
CA VAL A 129 3.50 0.98 13.42
C VAL A 129 1.98 0.85 13.29
N SER A 130 1.27 1.97 13.06
CA SER A 130 -0.19 1.98 12.90
C SER A 130 -0.65 1.20 11.68
N GLU A 131 0.02 1.36 10.53
CA GLU A 131 -0.22 0.61 9.30
C GLU A 131 -0.13 -0.90 9.56
N ILE A 132 0.92 -1.36 10.24
CA ILE A 132 1.11 -2.79 10.55
C ILE A 132 0.00 -3.28 11.49
N LEU A 133 -0.29 -2.57 12.58
CA LEU A 133 -1.32 -2.99 13.54
C LEU A 133 -2.71 -3.12 12.90
N LEU A 134 -3.08 -2.22 11.99
CA LEU A 134 -4.34 -2.31 11.25
C LEU A 134 -4.38 -3.52 10.30
N ALA A 135 -3.24 -3.87 9.71
CA ALA A 135 -3.13 -5.06 8.87
C ALA A 135 -3.20 -6.36 9.69
N LEU A 136 -2.53 -6.41 10.84
CA LEU A 136 -2.61 -7.54 11.78
C LEU A 136 -4.05 -7.74 12.30
N ALA A 137 -4.78 -6.65 12.54
CA ALA A 137 -6.18 -6.68 12.91
C ALA A 137 -7.13 -7.05 11.75
N GLY A 138 -6.60 -7.31 10.55
CA GLY A 138 -7.38 -7.71 9.37
C GLY A 138 -8.29 -6.62 8.79
N THR A 139 -8.04 -5.35 9.11
CA THR A 139 -8.92 -4.24 8.69
C THR A 139 -8.59 -3.67 7.32
N LYS A 140 -7.33 -3.83 6.87
CA LYS A 140 -6.87 -3.38 5.55
C LYS A 140 -5.59 -4.12 5.16
N ILE A 141 -5.21 -3.98 3.89
CA ILE A 141 -3.83 -4.24 3.46
C ILE A 141 -3.04 -2.95 3.61
N SER A 142 -1.89 -3.05 4.25
CA SER A 142 -0.99 -1.92 4.50
C SER A 142 0.26 -2.04 3.64
N ARG A 143 0.79 -0.89 3.22
CA ARG A 143 1.99 -0.80 2.40
C ARG A 143 3.00 0.08 3.12
N LEU A 144 4.16 -0.50 3.41
CA LEU A 144 5.29 0.25 3.94
C LEU A 144 6.38 0.42 2.89
N THR A 145 6.99 1.60 2.91
CA THR A 145 8.28 1.86 2.29
C THR A 145 9.32 1.88 3.40
N ALA A 146 10.27 0.94 3.37
CA ALA A 146 11.36 0.92 4.32
C ALA A 146 12.56 0.15 3.75
N PRO A 147 13.76 0.31 4.33
CA PRO A 147 14.89 -0.55 4.02
C PRO A 147 14.57 -2.02 4.29
N ALA A 148 15.04 -2.92 3.43
CA ALA A 148 14.84 -4.36 3.54
C ALA A 148 15.27 -4.93 4.90
N SER A 149 16.32 -4.36 5.52
CA SER A 149 16.77 -4.76 6.85
C SER A 149 15.70 -4.48 7.93
N VAL A 150 14.99 -3.35 7.84
CA VAL A 150 13.90 -2.98 8.74
C VAL A 150 12.71 -3.91 8.55
N ILE A 151 12.35 -4.20 7.30
CA ILE A 151 11.26 -5.16 7.00
C ILE A 151 11.56 -6.55 7.55
N ARG A 152 12.82 -7.00 7.47
CA ARG A 152 13.25 -8.26 8.09
C ARG A 152 13.07 -8.23 9.61
N LEU A 153 13.49 -7.15 10.27
CA LEU A 153 13.30 -6.99 11.73
C LEU A 153 11.83 -7.04 12.12
N VAL A 154 10.95 -6.42 11.33
CA VAL A 154 9.49 -6.46 11.56
C VAL A 154 8.97 -7.89 11.42
N SER A 155 9.30 -8.57 10.33
CA SER A 155 8.86 -9.95 10.09
C SER A 155 9.36 -10.91 11.18
N GLU A 156 10.62 -10.75 11.62
CA GLU A 156 11.21 -11.54 12.72
C GLU A 156 10.57 -11.24 14.08
N ALA A 157 10.27 -9.97 14.37
CA ALA A 157 9.67 -9.57 15.64
C ALA A 157 8.23 -10.08 15.79
N LEU A 158 7.48 -10.12 14.68
CA LEU A 158 6.06 -10.48 14.67
C LEU A 158 5.78 -11.94 14.31
N ASP A 159 6.77 -12.68 13.79
CA ASP A 159 6.58 -13.99 13.16
C ASP A 159 5.44 -13.96 12.10
N TYR A 160 5.43 -12.89 11.30
CA TYR A 160 4.32 -12.55 10.42
C TYR A 160 4.73 -12.58 8.94
N PRO A 161 3.88 -13.12 8.03
CA PRO A 161 4.18 -13.13 6.60
C PRO A 161 4.16 -11.72 6.01
N VAL A 162 5.23 -11.37 5.32
CA VAL A 162 5.35 -10.09 4.61
C VAL A 162 5.61 -10.35 3.13
N PHE A 163 4.82 -9.71 2.28
CA PHE A 163 5.05 -9.75 0.84
C PHE A 163 5.93 -8.57 0.45
N ILE A 164 7.03 -8.81 -0.28
CA ILE A 164 7.97 -7.77 -0.67
C ILE A 164 7.92 -7.61 -2.18
N ALA A 165 7.83 -6.36 -2.63
CA ALA A 165 7.85 -6.07 -4.06
C ALA A 165 9.15 -6.59 -4.69
N SER A 166 9.07 -7.02 -5.94
CA SER A 166 10.19 -7.60 -6.69
C SER A 166 11.27 -6.60 -7.05
N ARG A 167 10.99 -5.31 -6.87
CA ARG A 167 11.88 -4.23 -7.21
C ARG A 167 12.10 -3.37 -5.98
N SER A 168 13.33 -2.93 -5.83
CA SER A 168 13.67 -1.92 -4.84
C SER A 168 13.20 -0.56 -5.34
N LEU A 169 13.20 0.40 -4.44
CA LEU A 169 12.96 1.79 -4.73
C LEU A 169 14.29 2.52 -4.74
N ALA A 170 14.46 3.41 -5.69
CA ALA A 170 15.46 4.46 -5.62
C ALA A 170 14.76 5.70 -5.04
N PRO A 171 15.07 6.08 -3.78
CA PRO A 171 14.44 7.23 -3.15
C PRO A 171 14.67 8.48 -3.98
N VAL A 172 13.58 9.21 -4.23
CA VAL A 172 13.64 10.59 -4.71
C VAL A 172 13.56 11.47 -3.48
N VAL A 173 14.44 12.48 -3.39
CA VAL A 173 14.46 13.40 -2.25
C VAL A 173 13.80 14.71 -2.68
N ASP A 174 12.68 15.07 -2.07
CA ASP A 174 12.08 16.40 -2.23
C ASP A 174 12.38 17.26 -1.00
N LEU A 175 13.31 18.21 -1.16
CA LEU A 175 13.71 19.13 -0.09
C LEU A 175 12.57 20.07 0.33
N ALA A 176 11.57 20.32 -0.52
CA ALA A 176 10.40 21.09 -0.12
C ALA A 176 9.55 20.35 0.91
N LEU A 177 9.61 19.01 0.89
CA LEU A 177 8.88 18.13 1.80
C LEU A 177 9.80 17.53 2.88
N SER A 178 10.87 18.23 3.25
CA SER A 178 11.81 17.78 4.28
C SER A 178 12.45 16.41 3.96
N GLY A 179 12.68 16.14 2.68
CA GLY A 179 13.30 14.92 2.18
C GLY A 179 12.32 13.79 1.85
N PHE A 180 11.05 13.90 2.26
CA PHE A 180 9.99 13.00 1.83
C PHE A 180 9.67 13.21 0.35
N SER A 181 9.26 12.17 -0.37
CA SER A 181 8.79 12.30 -1.76
C SER A 181 7.60 11.39 -2.00
N ASN A 182 6.60 11.90 -2.73
CA ASN A 182 5.50 11.10 -3.27
C ASN A 182 5.89 10.32 -4.53
N GLN A 183 7.08 10.59 -5.06
CA GLN A 183 7.66 9.90 -6.19
C GLN A 183 8.72 8.93 -5.71
N ALA A 184 8.75 7.75 -6.30
CA ALA A 184 9.85 6.81 -6.20
C ALA A 184 10.26 6.43 -7.62
N SER A 185 11.56 6.27 -7.83
CA SER A 185 12.07 5.69 -9.07
C SER A 185 12.19 4.19 -8.89
N ASP A 186 11.87 3.42 -9.94
CA ASP A 186 12.11 1.98 -9.93
C ASP A 186 13.62 1.72 -9.75
N GLY A 187 13.96 1.00 -8.71
CA GLY A 187 15.30 0.50 -8.46
C GLY A 187 15.56 -0.82 -9.19
N GLY A 188 16.58 -1.53 -8.73
CA GLY A 188 16.93 -2.85 -9.25
C GLY A 188 16.05 -3.97 -8.70
N PRO A 189 16.15 -5.18 -9.27
CA PRO A 189 15.45 -6.35 -8.73
C PRO A 189 15.87 -6.68 -7.30
N VAL A 190 14.94 -7.29 -6.57
CA VAL A 190 15.07 -7.75 -5.18
C VAL A 190 14.90 -9.27 -5.19
N TYR A 191 16.03 -9.98 -5.23
CA TYR A 191 16.06 -11.44 -5.19
C TYR A 191 16.18 -11.99 -3.76
N ASP A 192 16.69 -11.16 -2.85
CA ASP A 192 16.82 -11.42 -1.43
C ASP A 192 16.73 -10.10 -0.66
N LEU A 193 16.63 -10.21 0.67
CA LEU A 193 16.79 -9.07 1.57
C LEU A 193 18.25 -8.89 2.00
N ALA A 194 19.20 -9.30 1.17
CA ALA A 194 20.61 -9.02 1.40
C ALA A 194 20.91 -7.60 0.92
N GLY A 195 21.46 -6.79 1.82
CA GLY A 195 21.65 -5.35 1.61
C GLY A 195 20.47 -4.52 2.10
N ASP A 196 20.66 -3.20 2.09
CA ASP A 196 19.75 -2.25 2.73
C ASP A 196 19.00 -1.39 1.72
N LYS A 197 18.48 -2.04 0.68
CA LYS A 197 17.67 -1.37 -0.36
C LYS A 197 16.31 -0.99 0.22
N GLU A 198 15.78 0.17 -0.18
CA GLU A 198 14.38 0.50 0.10
C GLU A 198 13.45 -0.38 -0.75
N VAL A 199 12.38 -0.88 -0.14
CA VAL A 199 11.40 -1.76 -0.80
C VAL A 199 9.98 -1.35 -0.40
N TYR A 200 9.02 -1.70 -1.25
CA TYR A 200 7.64 -1.82 -0.80
C TYR A 200 7.42 -3.17 -0.13
N ALA A 201 6.86 -3.15 1.07
CA ALA A 201 6.44 -4.31 1.83
C ALA A 201 4.94 -4.22 2.12
N TYR A 202 4.22 -5.32 1.90
CA TYR A 202 2.78 -5.41 2.05
C TYR A 202 2.43 -6.35 3.20
N PHE A 203 1.50 -5.87 4.04
CA PHE A 203 1.02 -6.56 5.23
C PHE A 203 -0.50 -6.73 5.13
N GLY A 204 -0.99 -7.92 5.46
CA GLY A 204 -2.41 -8.24 5.45
C GLY A 204 -2.63 -9.73 5.66
N SER A 205 -3.88 -10.13 5.83
CA SER A 205 -4.24 -11.49 6.26
C SER A 205 -4.22 -12.54 5.14
N ASP A 206 -4.31 -12.12 3.87
CA ASP A 206 -4.39 -13.00 2.71
C ASP A 206 -3.19 -12.80 1.78
N LEU A 207 -2.31 -13.81 1.69
CA LEU A 207 -1.10 -13.76 0.87
C LEU A 207 -1.40 -13.59 -0.63
N ALA A 208 -2.52 -14.11 -1.13
CA ALA A 208 -2.91 -13.94 -2.53
C ALA A 208 -3.28 -12.48 -2.82
N ASP A 209 -4.04 -11.86 -1.91
CA ASP A 209 -4.36 -10.43 -2.04
C ASP A 209 -3.08 -9.58 -1.96
N LEU A 210 -2.11 -9.92 -1.11
CA LEU A 210 -0.83 -9.20 -1.05
C LEU A 210 -0.05 -9.26 -2.38
N GLY A 211 -0.04 -10.43 -3.04
CA GLY A 211 0.58 -10.57 -4.36
C GLY A 211 -0.16 -9.81 -5.47
N ILE A 212 -1.49 -9.71 -5.40
CA ILE A 212 -2.27 -8.88 -6.34
C ILE A 212 -1.97 -7.40 -6.11
N VAL A 213 -1.95 -6.97 -4.85
CA VAL A 213 -1.68 -5.58 -4.48
C VAL A 213 -0.31 -5.14 -4.95
N SER A 214 0.73 -5.98 -4.81
CA SER A 214 2.09 -5.63 -5.24
C SER A 214 2.18 -5.30 -6.74
N VAL A 215 1.42 -6.01 -7.58
CA VAL A 215 1.34 -5.77 -9.02
C VAL A 215 0.52 -4.52 -9.32
N LEU A 216 -0.68 -4.41 -8.72
CA LEU A 216 -1.56 -3.28 -8.95
C LEU A 216 -0.98 -1.95 -8.47
N ASP A 217 -0.13 -1.96 -7.45
CA ASP A 217 0.43 -0.75 -6.88
C ASP A 217 1.42 -0.08 -7.83
N ARG A 218 2.19 -0.86 -8.59
CA ARG A 218 3.05 -0.36 -9.68
C ARG A 218 2.28 0.37 -10.77
N LEU A 219 0.99 0.05 -10.90
CA LEU A 219 0.09 0.61 -11.90
C LEU A 219 -0.79 1.73 -11.32
N ASN A 220 -0.52 2.16 -10.08
CA ASN A 220 -1.36 3.08 -9.31
C ASN A 220 -2.84 2.63 -9.20
N ALA A 221 -3.08 1.31 -9.23
CA ALA A 221 -4.41 0.71 -9.23
C ALA A 221 -4.75 -0.01 -7.91
N ALA A 222 -3.81 -0.10 -6.97
CA ALA A 222 -4.01 -0.80 -5.68
C ALA A 222 -4.88 -0.05 -4.66
N GLY A 223 -5.32 1.17 -4.95
CA GLY A 223 -5.95 2.04 -3.95
C GLY A 223 -7.18 1.45 -3.25
N SER A 224 -7.96 0.57 -3.90
CA SER A 224 -9.10 -0.10 -3.25
C SER A 224 -8.66 -1.09 -2.18
N PHE A 225 -7.54 -1.77 -2.36
CA PHE A 225 -6.98 -2.70 -1.36
C PHE A 225 -6.30 -1.96 -0.21
N LEU A 226 -5.74 -0.79 -0.48
CA LEU A 226 -5.08 0.07 0.51
C LEU A 226 -6.05 0.93 1.34
N ASP A 227 -7.36 0.65 1.26
CA ASP A 227 -8.42 1.38 1.98
C ASP A 227 -8.47 2.89 1.64
N ILE A 228 -8.20 3.22 0.37
CA ILE A 228 -8.31 4.59 -0.15
C ILE A 228 -9.73 4.79 -0.70
N PRO A 229 -10.51 5.80 -0.24
CA PRO A 229 -11.87 6.03 -0.72
C PRO A 229 -11.98 6.24 -2.23
N ALA A 230 -13.08 5.80 -2.84
CA ALA A 230 -13.28 5.92 -4.29
C ALA A 230 -13.15 7.36 -4.80
N CYS A 231 -13.70 8.34 -4.08
CA CYS A 231 -13.58 9.76 -4.44
C CYS A 231 -12.12 10.26 -4.41
N CYS A 232 -11.31 9.77 -3.46
CA CYS A 232 -9.89 10.08 -3.36
C CYS A 232 -9.08 9.43 -4.48
N ARG A 233 -9.41 8.20 -4.88
CA ARG A 233 -8.81 7.53 -6.04
C ARG A 233 -9.14 8.27 -7.34
N SER A 234 -10.40 8.68 -7.52
CA SER A 234 -10.79 9.48 -8.69
C SER A 234 -10.07 10.83 -8.76
N PHE A 235 -9.91 11.51 -7.62
CA PHE A 235 -9.10 12.73 -7.55
C PHE A 235 -7.66 12.45 -7.96
N PHE A 236 -7.01 11.44 -7.37
CA PHE A 236 -5.65 11.03 -7.73
C PHE A 236 -5.52 10.79 -9.24
N SER A 237 -6.36 9.95 -9.84
CA SER A 237 -6.30 9.64 -11.28
C SER A 237 -6.50 10.87 -12.16
N ALA A 238 -7.31 11.84 -11.73
CA ALA A 238 -7.58 13.05 -12.50
C ALA A 238 -6.45 14.10 -12.38
N THR A 239 -5.67 14.09 -11.31
CA THR A 239 -4.69 15.16 -11.03
C THR A 239 -3.24 14.70 -11.09
N TRP A 240 -2.96 13.40 -10.98
CA TRP A 240 -1.61 12.87 -10.74
C TRP A 240 -0.59 13.33 -11.78
N GLU A 241 -0.86 13.15 -13.07
CA GLU A 241 0.05 13.53 -14.16
C GLU A 241 0.42 15.02 -14.08
N SER A 242 -0.58 15.91 -14.03
CA SER A 242 -0.34 17.35 -13.89
C SER A 242 0.42 17.72 -12.60
N CYS A 243 0.15 16.99 -11.51
CA CYS A 243 0.80 17.21 -10.23
C CYS A 243 2.27 16.79 -10.26
N GLN A 244 2.62 15.71 -10.98
CA GLN A 244 4.00 15.28 -11.18
C GLN A 244 4.80 16.35 -11.92
N GLU A 245 4.23 16.93 -12.98
CA GLU A 245 4.89 17.96 -13.79
C GLU A 245 5.05 19.29 -13.05
N GLN A 246 3.98 19.75 -12.38
CA GLN A 246 3.93 21.12 -11.84
C GLN A 246 4.43 21.21 -10.40
N HIS A 247 4.18 20.17 -9.60
CA HIS A 247 4.39 20.19 -8.15
C HIS A 247 5.21 18.99 -7.65
N SER A 248 5.94 18.31 -8.55
CA SER A 248 6.77 17.14 -8.23
C SER A 248 6.01 16.05 -7.47
N GLY A 249 4.73 15.86 -7.80
CA GLY A 249 3.86 14.86 -7.18
C GLY A 249 3.32 15.25 -5.80
N ASP A 250 3.48 16.51 -5.35
CA ASP A 250 2.89 16.99 -4.11
C ASP A 250 1.37 17.25 -4.24
N LEU A 251 0.59 16.18 -4.09
CA LEU A 251 -0.87 16.24 -4.11
C LEU A 251 -1.45 17.01 -2.91
N ALA A 252 -0.75 17.08 -1.78
CA ALA A 252 -1.17 17.91 -0.65
C ALA A 252 -1.13 19.40 -1.03
N PHE A 253 -0.03 19.85 -1.63
CA PHE A 253 0.07 21.22 -2.13
C PHE A 253 -0.94 21.49 -3.24
N THR A 254 -1.12 20.56 -4.19
CA THR A 254 -2.13 20.69 -5.26
C THR A 254 -3.54 20.89 -4.68
N LEU A 255 -3.91 20.08 -3.68
CA LEU A 255 -5.18 20.22 -2.99
C LEU A 255 -5.33 21.59 -2.32
N LEU A 256 -4.35 22.00 -1.52
CA LEU A 256 -4.48 23.20 -0.67
C LEU A 256 -4.29 24.50 -1.44
N SER A 257 -3.44 24.53 -2.47
CA SER A 257 -3.26 25.69 -3.35
C SER A 257 -4.50 25.99 -4.19
N SER A 258 -5.33 24.98 -4.47
CA SER A 258 -6.63 25.15 -5.12
C SER A 258 -7.74 25.71 -4.20
N HIS A 259 -7.49 25.80 -2.89
CA HIS A 259 -8.49 26.28 -1.94
C HIS A 259 -8.79 27.77 -2.17
N ARG A 260 -10.07 28.17 -2.13
CA ARG A 260 -10.51 29.55 -2.42
C ARG A 260 -9.87 30.65 -1.58
N ASP A 261 -9.36 30.29 -0.40
CA ASP A 261 -8.75 31.20 0.57
C ASP A 261 -7.21 31.21 0.49
N TRP A 262 -6.63 30.43 -0.44
CA TRP A 262 -5.19 30.44 -0.74
C TRP A 262 -4.74 31.83 -1.18
N GLY A 263 -3.56 32.26 -0.72
CA GLY A 263 -2.99 33.58 -1.06
C GLY A 263 -3.65 34.79 -0.37
N LYS A 264 -4.72 34.61 0.43
CA LYS A 264 -5.51 35.74 0.98
C LYS A 264 -5.11 36.20 2.39
N GLY A 265 -3.96 35.78 2.91
CA GLY A 265 -3.52 36.10 4.27
C GLY A 265 -4.39 35.50 5.38
N ARG A 266 -5.27 34.54 5.05
CA ARG A 266 -6.20 33.87 5.97
C ARG A 266 -5.84 32.41 6.14
N SER A 267 -5.98 31.90 7.36
CA SER A 267 -5.80 30.49 7.68
C SER A 267 -6.78 29.61 6.90
N LEU A 268 -6.26 28.58 6.23
CA LEU A 268 -7.08 27.56 5.58
C LEU A 268 -7.70 26.63 6.61
N LYS A 269 -9.03 26.55 6.63
CA LYS A 269 -9.75 25.61 7.50
C LYS A 269 -9.93 24.27 6.80
N ILE A 270 -9.23 23.26 7.29
CA ILE A 270 -9.38 21.87 6.87
C ILE A 270 -9.85 21.03 8.07
N SER A 271 -10.60 19.95 7.81
CA SER A 271 -10.82 18.93 8.83
C SER A 271 -9.47 18.32 9.23
N TRP A 272 -9.24 18.11 10.53
CA TRP A 272 -7.97 17.58 11.03
C TRP A 272 -7.69 16.17 10.51
N GLN A 273 -8.73 15.36 10.32
CA GLN A 273 -8.62 14.04 9.67
C GLN A 273 -8.15 14.14 8.22
N CYS A 274 -8.47 15.26 7.55
CA CYS A 274 -8.06 15.52 6.17
C CYS A 274 -6.71 16.27 6.08
N ASN A 275 -5.92 16.33 7.15
CA ASN A 275 -4.59 16.95 7.13
C ASN A 275 -3.55 16.00 6.49
N PRO A 276 -3.11 16.24 5.24
CA PRO A 276 -2.20 15.34 4.55
C PRO A 276 -0.74 15.42 5.05
N TYR A 277 -0.37 16.51 5.75
CA TYR A 277 1.02 16.73 6.19
C TYR A 277 1.42 15.89 7.41
N GLY A 278 0.45 15.26 8.09
CA GLY A 278 0.75 14.23 9.09
C GLY A 278 1.52 13.04 8.49
N MET A 279 1.25 12.72 7.22
CA MET A 279 1.90 11.63 6.47
C MET A 279 3.39 11.92 6.21
N TYR A 280 3.71 13.14 5.77
CA TYR A 280 5.09 13.53 5.41
C TYR A 280 6.06 13.47 6.60
N MET A 281 5.53 13.46 7.83
CA MET A 281 6.31 13.40 9.06
C MET A 281 6.23 12.02 9.74
N GLY A 282 5.60 11.02 9.10
CA GLY A 282 5.53 9.65 9.60
C GLY A 282 4.73 9.46 10.89
N GLY A 283 3.84 10.40 11.23
CA GLY A 283 3.06 10.37 12.48
C GLY A 283 1.54 10.41 12.29
N GLY A 284 1.07 10.62 11.06
CA GLY A 284 -0.35 10.79 10.76
C GLY A 284 -1.15 9.49 10.74
N LEU A 285 -2.46 9.64 10.79
CA LEU A 285 -3.47 8.58 10.59
C LEU A 285 -4.01 8.54 9.15
N LEU A 286 -3.66 9.56 8.36
CA LEU A 286 -4.00 9.70 6.96
C LEU A 286 -2.80 9.31 6.07
N TRP A 287 -3.00 8.33 5.19
CA TRP A 287 -1.94 7.75 4.34
C TRP A 287 -2.31 7.77 2.85
N HIS A 288 -3.25 8.64 2.51
CA HIS A 288 -3.70 8.90 1.15
C HIS A 288 -4.04 10.37 1.03
N PHE A 289 -4.11 10.88 -0.20
CA PHE A 289 -4.50 12.26 -0.43
C PHE A 289 -6.03 12.41 -0.45
N PRO A 290 -6.61 13.25 0.43
CA PRO A 290 -8.04 13.49 0.42
C PRO A 290 -8.41 14.29 -0.83
N CYS A 291 -9.61 14.04 -1.39
CA CYS A 291 -10.07 14.77 -2.58
C CYS A 291 -10.60 16.18 -2.27
N SER A 292 -10.73 16.52 -0.97
CA SER A 292 -11.17 17.83 -0.50
C SER A 292 -10.69 18.05 0.94
N SER A 293 -10.64 19.30 1.39
CA SER A 293 -10.30 19.66 2.77
C SER A 293 -11.28 19.14 3.84
N TRP A 294 -12.41 18.57 3.43
CA TRP A 294 -13.52 18.10 4.27
C TRP A 294 -14.10 16.79 3.72
N CYS A 295 -13.25 15.91 3.19
CA CYS A 295 -13.69 14.64 2.60
C CYS A 295 -14.29 13.73 3.67
N GLU A 296 -15.62 13.54 3.63
CA GLU A 296 -16.36 12.71 4.60
C GLU A 296 -15.86 11.27 4.66
N HIS A 297 -15.47 10.69 3.52
CA HIS A 297 -14.94 9.34 3.47
C HIS A 297 -13.55 9.24 4.11
N THR A 298 -12.69 10.24 3.92
CA THR A 298 -11.40 10.30 4.61
C THR A 298 -11.60 10.46 6.11
N ILE A 299 -12.54 11.30 6.54
CA ILE A 299 -12.91 11.47 7.96
C ILE A 299 -13.32 10.12 8.55
N ALA A 300 -14.24 9.41 7.90
CA ALA A 300 -14.71 8.11 8.36
C ALA A 300 -13.58 7.06 8.48
N VAL A 301 -12.67 7.03 7.49
CA VAL A 301 -11.50 6.15 7.50
C VAL A 301 -10.57 6.48 8.68
N VAL A 302 -10.19 7.74 8.85
CA VAL A 302 -9.29 8.17 9.95
C VAL A 302 -9.92 7.91 11.32
N ASP A 303 -11.20 8.22 11.49
CA ASP A 303 -11.91 7.96 12.76
C ASP A 303 -12.00 6.46 13.05
N SER A 304 -12.16 5.62 12.02
CA SER A 304 -12.15 4.16 12.18
C SER A 304 -10.79 3.63 12.64
N ARG A 305 -9.70 4.13 12.04
CA ARG A 305 -8.33 3.80 12.43
C ARG A 305 -8.06 4.20 13.86
N LEU A 306 -8.44 5.42 14.24
CA LEU A 306 -8.27 5.92 15.60
C LEU A 306 -9.00 5.04 16.61
N ARG A 307 -10.28 4.71 16.36
CA ARG A 307 -11.04 3.81 17.25
C ARG A 307 -10.41 2.44 17.42
N LEU A 308 -9.74 1.91 16.40
CA LEU A 308 -9.03 0.65 16.52
C LEU A 308 -7.79 0.81 17.38
N LEU A 309 -6.96 1.82 17.10
CA LEU A 309 -5.76 2.09 17.88
C LEU A 309 -6.09 2.37 19.35
N GLU A 310 -7.19 3.07 19.65
CA GLU A 310 -7.66 3.31 21.03
C GLU A 310 -7.98 2.02 21.79
N ARG A 311 -8.43 0.96 21.10
CA ARG A 311 -8.67 -0.36 21.70
C ARG A 311 -7.38 -1.16 21.90
N VAL A 312 -6.33 -0.85 21.15
CA VAL A 312 -5.01 -1.47 21.31
C VAL A 312 -4.25 -0.75 22.42
N ASP A 313 -4.07 0.56 22.29
CA ASP A 313 -3.37 1.38 23.27
C ASP A 313 -3.81 2.85 23.14
N SER A 314 -4.47 3.36 24.18
CA SER A 314 -5.01 4.73 24.17
C SER A 314 -3.93 5.81 24.15
N GLU A 315 -2.75 5.55 24.71
CA GLU A 315 -1.65 6.52 24.73
C GLU A 315 -1.06 6.67 23.33
N PHE A 316 -0.75 5.56 22.67
CA PHE A 316 -0.29 5.52 21.28
C PHE A 316 -1.32 6.12 20.32
N ALA A 317 -2.61 5.83 20.52
CA ALA A 317 -3.69 6.45 19.74
C ALA A 317 -3.70 7.99 19.91
N ALA A 318 -3.53 8.48 21.14
CA ALA A 318 -3.46 9.91 21.43
C ALA A 318 -2.20 10.56 20.82
N GLU A 319 -1.06 9.87 20.82
CA GLU A 319 0.16 10.32 20.13
C GLU A 319 -0.12 10.52 18.63
N CYS A 320 -0.67 9.51 17.94
CA CYS A 320 -0.98 9.57 16.52
C CYS A 320 -2.01 10.65 16.18
N CYS A 321 -3.06 10.76 17.01
CA CYS A 321 -4.09 11.80 16.87
C CYS A 321 -3.49 13.20 17.02
N THR A 322 -2.63 13.41 18.02
CA THR A 322 -1.94 14.68 18.25
C THR A 322 -1.08 15.05 17.03
N PHE A 323 -0.32 14.11 16.48
CA PHE A 323 0.44 14.32 15.26
C PHE A 323 -0.44 14.72 14.07
N GLN A 324 -1.53 13.98 13.83
CA GLN A 324 -2.48 14.26 12.75
C GLN A 324 -3.12 15.65 12.88
N GLN A 325 -3.37 16.13 14.10
CA GLN A 325 -3.98 17.43 14.38
C GLN A 325 -3.02 18.62 14.31
N ARG A 326 -1.70 18.39 14.16
CA ARG A 326 -0.72 19.48 14.16
C ARG A 326 -0.98 20.48 13.04
N ALA A 327 -1.05 21.74 13.42
CA ALA A 327 -1.02 22.83 12.47
C ALA A 327 0.32 22.86 11.70
N PHE A 328 0.27 23.34 10.47
CA PHE A 328 1.46 23.62 9.67
C PHE A 328 1.29 24.96 8.96
N ARG A 329 2.41 25.55 8.56
CA ARG A 329 2.47 26.67 7.62
C ARG A 329 2.89 26.12 6.28
N LEU A 330 2.12 26.38 5.24
CA LEU A 330 2.46 26.04 3.85
C LEU A 330 2.90 27.30 3.12
N PHE A 331 4.06 27.24 2.47
CA PHE A 331 4.63 28.32 1.68
C PHE A 331 4.25 28.17 0.19
N PRO A 332 4.23 29.28 -0.59
CA PRO A 332 3.92 29.21 -2.02
C PRO A 332 4.85 28.35 -2.86
N ASP A 333 6.05 28.06 -2.36
CA ASP A 333 7.06 27.20 -3.00
C ASP A 333 7.00 25.74 -2.53
N ARG A 334 5.83 25.30 -2.04
CA ARG A 334 5.52 23.95 -1.51
C ARG A 334 6.15 23.62 -0.17
N ARG A 335 7.14 24.39 0.31
CA ARG A 335 7.73 24.14 1.63
C ARG A 335 6.66 24.18 2.71
N PHE A 336 6.83 23.37 3.74
CA PHE A 336 5.98 23.44 4.93
C PHE A 336 6.78 23.46 6.23
N GLN A 337 6.18 24.01 7.28
CA GLN A 337 6.75 24.06 8.62
C GLN A 337 5.67 23.69 9.63
N LEU A 338 5.95 22.73 10.53
CA LEU A 338 5.03 22.41 11.61
C LEU A 338 4.92 23.57 12.60
N GLY A 339 3.69 23.88 13.03
CA GLY A 339 3.44 24.79 14.14
C GLY A 339 3.81 24.12 15.46
N ILE A 340 4.43 24.89 16.36
CA ILE A 340 4.92 24.38 17.65
C ILE A 340 3.76 24.19 18.65
N ASP A 341 2.66 24.96 18.54
CA ASP A 341 1.62 25.06 19.59
C ASP A 341 0.16 25.11 19.08
N GLY A 342 -0.24 24.29 18.10
CA GLY A 342 -1.60 24.33 17.54
C GLY A 342 -2.32 22.98 17.48
N HIS A 343 -3.36 22.81 18.28
CA HIS A 343 -4.41 21.80 18.06
C HIS A 343 -5.46 22.35 17.09
N GLY A 344 -5.74 21.62 16.01
CA GLY A 344 -6.95 21.78 15.21
C GLY A 344 -7.02 23.06 14.38
N GLY A 345 -6.66 22.95 13.11
CA GLY A 345 -6.86 23.99 12.10
C GLY A 345 -5.57 24.68 11.71
N VAL A 346 -5.22 24.53 10.43
CA VAL A 346 -3.96 24.96 9.84
C VAL A 346 -3.93 26.48 9.68
N LEU A 347 -2.83 27.11 10.09
CA LEU A 347 -2.55 28.52 9.87
C LEU A 347 -1.68 28.68 8.61
N VAL A 348 -2.34 28.77 7.46
CA VAL A 348 -1.67 29.15 6.20
C VAL A 348 -1.57 30.68 6.15
N GLN A 349 -0.37 31.22 6.39
CA GLN A 349 -0.04 32.60 6.04
C GLN A 349 0.79 32.60 4.77
N PRO A 350 0.17 32.88 3.60
CA PRO A 350 0.92 33.35 2.45
C PRO A 350 1.38 34.77 2.78
N THR A 351 2.70 34.98 2.85
CA THR A 351 3.28 36.32 2.83
C THR A 351 3.29 36.86 1.42
#